data_AF-X5PPH5-F1
#
_entry.id   AF-X5PPH5-F1
#
_cell.length_a   1.000
_cell.length_b   1.000
_cell.length_c   1.000
_cell.angle_alpha   90.00
_cell.angle_beta   90.00
_cell.angle_gamma   90.00
#
_symmetry.space_group_name_H-M   'P 1'
#
loop_
_entity.id
_entity.type
_entity.pdbx_description
1 polymer ?
#
loop_
_entity_poly.entity_id
_entity_poly.type
_entity_poly.pdbx_seq_one_letter_code
_entity_poly.pdbx_strand_id
1 'polypeptide(L)'
;MFALVWEKPTREIAKDLGLSDVAIGKLCARLQVPKPPRGYWARVQAGQTLRRPPLAAFREELETRRRDAARERAAESFSKLQREFYLAALTELSGRGIDVGAAQPRGSRLPDLDADLRLRSFSSSRVAPRTGSRKVG
;
A
#
# COMPACT_ATOMS: atom_id res chain seq x y z
N MET A 1 19.57 4.85 16.85
CA MET A 1 19.45 6.01 15.93
C MET A 1 18.55 7.12 16.46
N PHE A 2 17.29 6.84 16.84
CA PHE A 2 16.39 7.88 17.41
C PHE A 2 17.01 8.58 18.63
N ALA A 3 17.49 7.81 19.62
CA ALA A 3 18.12 8.38 20.83
C ALA A 3 19.25 9.36 20.47
N LEU A 4 20.19 8.93 19.62
CA LEU A 4 21.31 9.76 19.16
C LEU A 4 20.85 11.09 18.54
N VAL A 5 19.90 11.05 17.60
CA VAL A 5 19.41 12.24 16.87
C VAL A 5 18.63 13.21 17.75
N TRP A 6 18.13 12.75 18.89
CA TRP A 6 17.41 13.56 19.89
C TRP A 6 18.26 13.92 21.12
N GLU A 7 19.47 13.38 21.22
CA GLU A 7 20.43 13.63 22.29
C GLU A 7 21.52 14.61 21.87
N LYS A 8 22.01 14.52 20.62
CA LYS A 8 23.02 15.42 20.07
C LYS A 8 22.66 15.98 18.69
N PRO A 9 23.24 17.13 18.28
CA PRO A 9 23.15 17.64 16.92
C PRO A 9 23.67 16.64 15.88
N THR A 10 23.04 16.61 14.71
CA THR A 10 23.43 15.70 13.60
C THR A 10 24.91 15.83 13.20
N ARG A 11 25.50 17.03 13.32
CA ARG A 11 26.94 17.27 13.04
C ARG A 11 27.87 16.55 14.01
N GLU A 12 27.50 16.47 15.29
CA GLU A 12 28.28 15.76 16.28
C GLU A 12 28.18 14.26 16.07
N ILE A 13 26.96 13.76 15.81
CA ILE A 13 26.73 12.35 15.47
C ILE A 13 27.51 11.95 14.21
N ALA A 14 27.54 12.83 13.21
CA ALA A 14 28.30 12.63 11.98
C ALA A 14 29.80 12.49 12.27
N LYS A 15 30.37 13.35 13.13
CA LYS A 15 31.76 13.25 13.60
C LYS A 15 32.02 11.97 14.39
N ASP A 16 31.17 11.66 15.37
CA ASP A 16 31.29 10.50 16.25
C ASP A 16 31.25 9.17 15.46
N LEU A 17 30.46 9.14 14.38
CA LEU A 17 30.31 7.95 13.52
C LEU A 17 31.22 7.95 12.29
N GLY A 18 32.03 8.99 12.07
CA GLY A 18 32.84 9.14 10.85
C GLY A 18 32.01 9.23 9.56
N LEU A 19 30.76 9.71 9.66
CA LEU A 19 29.81 9.82 8.56
C LEU A 19 29.60 11.28 8.16
N SER A 20 29.01 11.51 6.98
CA SER A 20 28.55 12.84 6.58
C SER A 20 27.15 13.14 7.12
N ASP A 21 26.83 14.43 7.33
CA ASP A 21 25.48 14.89 7.71
C ASP A 21 24.38 14.34 6.78
N VAL A 22 24.71 14.23 5.49
CA VAL A 22 23.83 13.66 4.45
C VAL A 22 23.64 12.16 4.65
N ALA A 23 24.70 11.42 4.99
CA ALA A 23 24.62 9.99 5.30
C ALA A 23 23.74 9.74 6.53
N ILE A 24 23.87 10.56 7.58
CA ILE A 24 22.98 10.52 8.75
C ILE A 24 21.54 10.82 8.35
N GLY A 25 21.31 11.78 7.44
CA GLY A 25 19.99 12.04 6.85
C GLY A 25 19.39 10.84 6.14
N LYS A 26 20.15 10.20 5.25
CA LYS A 26 19.71 8.98 4.56
C LYS A 26 19.42 7.85 5.55
N LEU A 27 20.22 7.70 6.59
CA LEU A 27 20.01 6.69 7.62
C LEU A 27 18.74 6.95 8.44
N CYS A 28 18.48 8.21 8.82
CA CYS A 28 17.24 8.58 9.49
C CYS A 28 16.02 8.30 8.61
N ALA A 29 16.08 8.65 7.32
CA ALA A 29 15.00 8.38 6.37
C ALA A 29 14.73 6.88 6.19
N ARG A 30 15.80 6.07 6.02
CA ARG A 30 15.69 4.61 5.91
C ARG A 30 15.11 3.95 7.15
N LEU A 31 15.47 4.46 8.33
CA LEU A 31 14.94 3.98 9.61
C LEU A 31 13.62 4.67 10.01
N GLN A 32 13.07 5.51 9.12
CA GLN A 32 11.86 6.32 9.34
C GLN A 32 11.90 7.19 10.60
N VAL A 33 13.09 7.50 11.13
CA VAL A 33 13.30 8.27 12.36
C VAL A 33 13.01 9.76 12.10
N PRO A 34 12.08 10.39 12.83
CA PRO A 34 11.80 11.81 12.70
C PRO A 34 12.99 12.61 13.23
N LYS A 35 13.42 13.58 12.42
CA LYS A 35 14.43 14.54 12.83
C LYS A 35 13.80 15.66 13.64
N PRO A 36 14.52 16.21 14.64
CA PRO A 36 14.07 17.39 15.34
C PRO A 36 13.89 18.56 14.35
N PRO A 37 12.91 19.45 14.58
CA PRO A 37 12.64 20.57 13.69
C PRO A 37 13.83 21.53 13.61
N ARG A 38 13.90 22.32 12.53
CA ARG A 38 14.95 23.34 12.36
C ARG A 38 14.91 24.30 13.56
N GLY A 39 16.07 24.58 14.15
CA GLY A 39 16.19 25.43 15.33
C GLY A 39 15.95 24.75 16.68
N TYR A 40 15.56 23.45 16.71
CA TYR A 40 15.45 22.69 17.96
C TYR A 40 16.75 22.74 18.76
N TRP A 41 17.88 22.46 18.12
CA TRP A 41 19.19 22.48 18.78
C TRP A 41 19.64 23.88 19.20
N ALA A 42 19.27 24.92 18.46
CA ALA A 42 19.55 26.31 18.86
C ALA A 42 18.80 26.68 20.14
N ARG A 43 17.54 26.22 20.28
CA ARG A 43 16.74 26.42 21.50
C ARG A 43 17.26 25.60 22.68
N VAL A 44 17.69 24.36 22.45
CA VAL A 44 18.32 23.51 23.49
C VAL A 44 19.64 24.13 23.96
N GLN A 45 20.48 24.63 23.05
CA GLN A 45 21.71 25.35 23.40
C GLN A 45 21.45 26.65 24.15
N ALA A 46 20.33 27.31 23.88
CA ALA A 46 19.85 28.48 24.64
C ALA A 46 19.24 28.12 26.01
N GLY A 47 19.34 26.86 26.45
CA GLY A 47 18.88 26.41 27.76
C GLY A 47 17.39 26.05 27.85
N GLN A 48 16.66 26.00 26.72
CA GLN A 48 15.25 25.62 26.73
C GLN A 48 15.06 24.10 26.85
N THR A 49 14.24 23.67 27.80
CA THR A 49 13.80 22.27 27.95
C THR A 49 12.62 21.98 27.02
N LEU A 50 12.93 21.57 25.79
CA LEU A 50 11.91 21.18 24.82
C LEU A 50 11.41 19.75 25.06
N ARG A 51 10.10 19.55 24.96
CA ARG A 51 9.46 18.23 25.11
C ARG A 51 9.90 17.31 23.97
N ARG A 52 10.62 16.24 24.32
CA ARG A 52 10.97 15.16 23.39
C ARG A 52 9.74 14.28 23.16
N PRO A 53 9.41 13.89 21.92
CA PRO A 53 8.36 12.90 21.68
C PRO A 53 8.78 11.56 22.31
N PRO A 54 7.88 10.89 23.04
CA PRO A 54 8.19 9.63 23.71
C PRO A 54 8.53 8.55 22.66
N LEU A 55 9.67 7.88 22.84
CA LEU A 55 10.16 6.84 21.94
C LEU A 55 9.17 5.68 21.75
N ALA A 56 8.40 5.36 22.80
CA ALA A 56 7.42 4.28 22.79
C ALA A 56 6.29 4.54 21.78
N ALA A 57 5.68 5.72 21.82
CA ALA A 57 4.61 6.10 20.89
C ALA A 57 5.09 6.08 19.43
N PHE A 58 6.31 6.54 19.19
CA PHE A 58 6.90 6.52 17.84
C PHE A 58 7.13 5.08 17.32
N ARG A 59 7.60 4.17 18.19
CA ARG A 59 7.77 2.75 17.82
C ARG A 59 6.42 2.11 17.46
N GLU A 60 5.40 2.34 18.26
CA GLU A 60 4.06 1.79 18.04
C GLU A 60 3.44 2.30 16.74
N GLU A 61 3.61 3.58 16.41
CA GLU A 61 3.16 4.15 15.14
C GLU A 61 3.85 3.47 13.94
N LEU A 62 5.16 3.26 14.00
CA LEU A 62 5.90 2.54 12.96
C LEU A 62 5.44 1.09 12.80
N GLU A 63 5.20 0.40 13.90
CA GLU A 63 4.69 -0.98 13.88
C GLU A 63 3.29 -1.04 13.28
N THR A 64 2.43 -0.08 13.62
CA THR A 64 1.08 0.04 13.07
C THR A 64 1.13 0.28 11.56
N ARG A 65 1.93 1.26 11.10
CA ARG A 65 2.15 1.51 9.67
C ARG A 65 2.67 0.29 8.92
N ARG A 66 3.58 -0.49 9.54
CA ARG A 66 4.09 -1.73 8.97
C ARG A 66 3.02 -2.81 8.88
N ARG A 67 2.18 -2.95 9.91
CA ARG A 67 1.04 -3.88 9.90
C ARG A 67 0.02 -3.49 8.85
N ASP A 68 -0.30 -2.20 8.73
CA ASP A 68 -1.26 -1.72 7.75
C ASP A 68 -0.74 -1.91 6.33
N ALA A 69 0.53 -1.57 6.05
CA ALA A 69 1.15 -1.85 4.76
C ALA A 69 1.22 -3.37 4.45
N ALA A 70 1.42 -4.22 5.47
CA ALA A 70 1.37 -5.67 5.30
C ALA A 70 -0.05 -6.17 5.03
N ARG A 71 -1.06 -5.60 5.71
CA ARG A 71 -2.48 -5.89 5.49
C ARG A 71 -2.93 -5.47 4.11
N GLU A 72 -2.53 -4.29 3.64
CA GLU A 72 -2.82 -3.82 2.28
C GLU A 72 -2.22 -4.76 1.24
N ARG A 73 -0.94 -5.13 1.40
CA ARG A 73 -0.29 -6.13 0.52
C ARG A 73 -0.97 -7.50 0.56
N ALA A 74 -1.44 -7.92 1.73
CA ALA A 74 -2.16 -9.17 1.88
C ALA A 74 -3.56 -9.09 1.27
N ALA A 75 -4.26 -7.96 1.40
CA ALA A 75 -5.58 -7.71 0.82
C ALA A 75 -5.53 -7.63 -0.71
N GLU A 76 -4.41 -7.17 -1.27
CA GLU A 76 -4.12 -7.23 -2.72
C GLU A 76 -3.80 -8.64 -3.22
N SER A 77 -3.58 -9.62 -2.32
CA SER A 77 -3.23 -10.99 -2.67
C SER A 77 -4.36 -11.96 -2.35
N PHE A 78 -4.72 -12.81 -3.32
CA PHE A 78 -5.76 -13.83 -3.10
C PHE A 78 -5.21 -15.00 -2.30
N SER A 79 -6.07 -15.62 -1.49
CA SER A 79 -5.77 -16.95 -0.93
C SER A 79 -5.50 -17.95 -2.05
N LYS A 80 -4.75 -19.01 -1.73
CA LYS A 80 -4.42 -20.07 -2.70
C LYS A 80 -5.67 -20.62 -3.40
N LEU A 81 -6.72 -20.88 -2.63
CA LEU A 81 -7.99 -21.40 -3.13
C LEU A 81 -8.71 -20.40 -4.05
N GLN A 82 -8.78 -19.13 -3.66
CA GLN A 82 -9.37 -18.07 -4.50
C GLN A 82 -8.62 -17.93 -5.84
N ARG A 83 -7.28 -18.06 -5.82
CA ARG A 83 -6.47 -18.05 -7.04
C ARG A 83 -6.75 -19.26 -7.93
N GLU A 84 -6.86 -20.45 -7.35
CA GLU A 84 -7.21 -21.68 -8.10
C GLU A 84 -8.57 -21.55 -8.78
N PHE A 85 -9.59 -21.08 -8.05
CA PHE A 85 -10.91 -20.81 -8.62
C PHE A 85 -10.86 -19.77 -9.74
N TYR A 86 -10.13 -18.67 -9.55
CA TYR A 86 -10.03 -17.62 -10.57
C TYR A 86 -9.39 -18.13 -11.86
N LEU A 87 -8.27 -18.87 -11.76
CA LEU A 87 -7.61 -19.44 -12.92
C LEU A 87 -8.50 -20.46 -13.64
N ALA A 88 -9.21 -21.32 -12.90
CA ALA A 88 -10.16 -22.25 -13.48
C ALA A 88 -11.25 -21.53 -14.28
N ALA A 89 -11.79 -20.43 -13.74
CA ALA A 89 -12.77 -19.60 -14.44
C ALA A 89 -12.19 -18.99 -15.74
N LEU A 90 -10.95 -18.48 -15.73
CA LEU A 90 -10.30 -17.96 -16.94
C LEU A 90 -10.11 -19.04 -18.01
N THR A 91 -9.71 -20.26 -17.60
CA THR A 91 -9.57 -21.40 -18.52
C THR A 91 -10.89 -21.75 -19.19
N GLU A 92 -11.99 -21.78 -18.43
CA GLU A 92 -13.32 -22.06 -18.97
C GLU A 92 -13.78 -20.97 -19.97
N LEU A 93 -13.57 -19.70 -19.63
CA LEU A 93 -13.93 -18.57 -20.52
C LEU A 93 -13.11 -18.58 -21.81
N SER A 94 -11.82 -18.88 -21.74
CA SER A 94 -10.96 -19.04 -22.92
C SER A 94 -11.42 -20.19 -23.82
N GLY A 95 -11.83 -21.33 -23.23
CA GLY A 95 -12.39 -22.46 -23.97
C GLY A 95 -13.70 -22.14 -24.68
N ARG A 96 -14.44 -21.11 -24.23
CA ARG A 96 -15.63 -20.58 -24.88
C ARG A 96 -15.33 -19.51 -25.95
N GLY A 97 -14.04 -19.24 -26.22
CA GLY A 97 -13.60 -18.26 -27.22
C GLY A 97 -13.61 -16.81 -26.76
N ILE A 98 -13.70 -16.55 -25.44
CA ILE A 98 -13.64 -15.20 -24.87
C ILE A 98 -12.17 -14.81 -24.68
N ASP A 99 -11.78 -13.63 -25.16
CA ASP A 99 -10.45 -13.07 -24.89
C ASP A 99 -10.32 -12.73 -23.40
N VAL A 100 -9.39 -13.39 -22.72
CA VAL A 100 -9.12 -13.22 -21.27
C VAL A 100 -7.73 -12.65 -20.99
N GLY A 101 -7.02 -12.15 -22.01
CA GLY A 101 -5.64 -11.68 -21.86
C GLY A 101 -5.50 -10.53 -20.85
N ALA A 102 -6.48 -9.64 -20.81
CA ALA A 102 -6.55 -8.53 -19.84
C ALA A 102 -6.90 -8.98 -18.40
N ALA A 103 -7.47 -10.18 -18.25
CA ALA A 103 -7.88 -10.73 -16.96
C ALA A 103 -6.80 -11.62 -16.32
N GLN A 104 -5.63 -11.81 -16.96
CA GLN A 104 -4.59 -12.67 -16.40
C GLN A 104 -3.92 -12.02 -15.17
N PRO A 105 -3.84 -12.70 -14.01
CA PRO A 105 -3.26 -12.11 -12.81
C PRO A 105 -1.75 -11.92 -12.95
N ARG A 106 -1.23 -10.81 -12.43
CA ARG A 106 0.22 -10.58 -12.33
C ARG A 106 0.72 -11.07 -10.98
N GLY A 107 1.19 -12.32 -10.94
CA GLY A 107 1.68 -12.94 -9.71
C GLY A 107 0.54 -13.37 -8.78
N SER A 108 0.57 -12.93 -7.51
CA SER A 108 -0.51 -13.16 -6.54
C SER A 108 -1.59 -12.07 -6.53
N ARG A 109 -1.37 -10.98 -7.30
CA ARG A 109 -2.33 -9.88 -7.44
C ARG A 109 -3.31 -10.17 -8.56
N LEU A 110 -4.59 -9.90 -8.33
CA LEU A 110 -5.53 -9.78 -9.44
C LEU A 110 -5.16 -8.56 -10.30
N PRO A 111 -5.49 -8.59 -11.60
CA PRO A 111 -5.60 -7.36 -12.37
C PRO A 111 -6.54 -6.43 -11.61
N ASP A 112 -6.28 -5.13 -11.65
CA ASP A 112 -7.19 -4.12 -11.14
C ASP A 112 -8.52 -4.31 -11.90
N LEU A 113 -9.45 -5.05 -11.30
CA LEU A 113 -10.79 -5.22 -11.80
C LEU A 113 -11.44 -3.89 -11.53
N ASP A 114 -11.28 -3.00 -12.50
CA ASP A 114 -11.75 -1.63 -12.46
C ASP A 114 -13.16 -1.59 -11.87
N ALA A 115 -13.39 -0.58 -11.04
CA ALA A 115 -14.57 -0.41 -10.20
C ALA A 115 -15.91 -0.50 -10.99
N ASP A 116 -15.84 -0.45 -12.32
CA ASP A 116 -16.91 -0.63 -13.30
C ASP A 116 -17.71 -1.94 -13.20
N LEU A 117 -17.14 -3.03 -12.69
CA LEU A 117 -17.93 -4.27 -12.49
C LEU A 117 -18.96 -4.16 -11.36
N ARG A 118 -18.85 -3.15 -10.48
CA ARG A 118 -19.88 -2.85 -9.47
C ARG A 118 -21.14 -2.23 -10.07
N LEU A 119 -21.06 -1.65 -11.27
CA LEU A 119 -22.18 -0.93 -11.90
C LEU A 119 -22.96 -1.75 -12.93
N ARG A 120 -22.47 -2.95 -13.33
CA ARG A 120 -23.06 -3.73 -14.45
C ARG A 120 -23.66 -5.08 -14.06
N SER A 121 -23.61 -5.47 -12.79
CA SER A 121 -24.20 -6.72 -12.29
C SER A 121 -25.58 -6.54 -11.64
N PHE A 122 -26.48 -5.82 -12.33
CA PHE A 122 -27.92 -5.90 -12.03
C PHE A 122 -28.77 -5.64 -13.30
N SER A 123 -28.53 -6.40 -14.36
CA SER A 123 -29.52 -6.58 -15.43
C SER A 123 -29.44 -8.00 -15.95
N SER A 124 -29.84 -8.94 -15.10
CA SER A 124 -30.21 -10.27 -15.54
C SER A 124 -31.72 -10.32 -15.78
N SER A 125 -32.06 -10.83 -16.97
CA SER A 125 -33.30 -11.54 -17.27
C SER A 125 -34.56 -10.72 -17.52
N ARG A 126 -34.88 -10.56 -18.82
CA ARG A 126 -36.20 -10.98 -19.28
C ARG A 126 -36.10 -11.67 -20.63
N VAL A 127 -36.26 -13.00 -20.59
CA VAL A 127 -36.42 -13.89 -21.75
C VAL A 127 -37.91 -13.95 -22.12
N ALA A 128 -38.17 -13.83 -23.43
CA ALA A 128 -39.32 -14.31 -24.23
C ALA A 128 -40.69 -13.57 -24.13
N PRO A 129 -41.57 -13.62 -25.17
CA PRO A 129 -41.55 -14.55 -26.32
C PRO A 129 -41.61 -13.94 -27.73
N ARG A 130 -41.17 -14.74 -28.70
CA ARG A 130 -41.47 -14.61 -30.12
C ARG A 130 -42.96 -14.86 -30.35
N THR A 131 -43.66 -13.90 -30.95
CA THR A 131 -44.93 -14.14 -31.64
C THR A 131 -44.77 -13.74 -33.10
N GLY A 132 -44.76 -14.74 -33.97
CA GLY A 132 -44.94 -14.53 -35.41
C GLY A 132 -46.43 -14.40 -35.73
N SER A 133 -46.76 -13.57 -36.71
CA SER A 133 -47.83 -13.87 -37.69
C SER A 133 -47.76 -12.93 -38.89
N ARG A 134 -48.07 -13.55 -40.02
CA ARG A 134 -47.99 -13.12 -41.43
C ARG A 134 -49.23 -12.36 -41.90
N LYS A 135 -49.08 -11.82 -43.12
CA LYS A 135 -50.06 -11.52 -44.20
C LYS A 135 -50.85 -10.21 -44.04
N VAL A 136 -50.65 -9.22 -44.94
CA VAL A 136 -51.03 -9.13 -46.37
C VAL A 136 -52.55 -9.10 -46.53
N GLY A 137 -53.04 -7.93 -46.98
CA GLY A 137 -54.40 -7.61 -47.38
C GLY A 137 -54.45 -6.13 -47.70
#